data_AF-A0A8J7KN46-F1
#
_entry.id   AF-A0A8J7KN46-F1
#
_cell.length_a   1.000
_cell.length_b   1.000
_cell.length_c   1.000
_cell.angle_alpha   90.00
_cell.angle_beta   90.00
_cell.angle_gamma   90.00
#
_symmetry.space_group_name_H-M   'P 1'
#
loop_
_entity.id
_entity.type
_entity.pdbx_description
1 polymer ?
#
loop_
_entity_poly.entity_id
_entity_poly.type
_entity_poly.pdbx_seq_one_letter_code
_entity_poly.pdbx_strand_id
1 'polypeptide(L)'
;MRNRLLRITMAAVLGVGATVGLAATTGYAAPPTSADRSGTPVAGLRVPSSLSAVRGAARFDAVAPEATPLPVGQKTRTWTIARYAAAWRTANGRAMTDRERDALARGCIGVTTVNIERGNINPPLGLSFGTFEKATAVRDALDAVLAGAAGRTDYAARVGADPLLSTLDNVTESLPAGDPDQWAAVVFSKRFHSGQDSTWTAAETDRAFRPDARGQVDMSAYHYRAKPGYVNFDYGWYDPATGSWWHANHAEPGMEIYQSTLKYYSRPLLDFDRQVYSVTFARKAAPAWRSSTN
;
A
#
# COMPACT_ATOMS: atom_id res chain seq x y z
N MET A 1 38.03 60.49 -4.17
CA MET A 1 38.71 60.63 -2.86
C MET A 1 38.09 59.64 -1.87
N ARG A 2 38.91 58.68 -1.41
CA ARG A 2 38.84 57.86 -0.19
C ARG A 2 37.59 57.00 0.10
N ASN A 3 37.70 55.73 -0.32
CA ASN A 3 37.09 54.56 0.30
C ASN A 3 37.44 54.46 1.80
N ARG A 4 36.45 54.20 2.66
CA ARG A 4 36.66 53.74 4.05
C ARG A 4 36.30 52.26 4.14
N LEU A 5 37.33 51.43 4.34
CA LEU A 5 37.20 50.07 4.85
C LEU A 5 36.76 50.12 6.33
N LEU A 6 35.66 49.44 6.66
CA LEU A 6 35.40 48.98 8.03
C LEU A 6 35.96 47.55 8.16
N ARG A 7 36.98 47.38 9.00
CA ARG A 7 37.42 46.08 9.50
C ARG A 7 36.63 45.81 10.79
N ILE A 8 35.79 44.78 10.78
CA ILE A 8 35.21 44.20 12.00
C ILE A 8 35.92 42.87 12.23
N THR A 9 36.67 42.82 13.32
CA THR A 9 37.33 41.63 13.84
C THR A 9 36.29 40.81 14.61
N MET A 10 35.92 39.64 14.11
CA MET A 10 35.12 38.67 14.88
C MET A 10 36.07 37.70 15.59
N ALA A 11 36.04 37.74 16.92
CA ALA A 11 36.70 36.78 17.79
C ALA A 11 35.92 35.46 17.78
N ALA A 12 36.62 34.36 17.51
CA ALA A 12 36.10 33.00 17.64
C ALA A 12 36.06 32.62 19.13
N VAL A 13 34.85 32.37 19.66
CA VAL A 13 34.66 31.69 20.94
C VAL A 13 34.45 30.21 20.64
N LEU A 14 35.48 29.41 20.93
CA LEU A 14 35.41 27.95 20.93
C LEU A 14 34.62 27.49 22.16
N GLY A 15 33.33 27.23 21.98
CA GLY A 15 32.49 26.54 22.94
C GLY A 15 32.55 25.03 22.71
N VAL A 16 33.23 24.31 23.60
CA VAL A 16 33.21 22.84 23.68
C VAL A 16 31.86 22.42 24.26
N GLY A 17 30.93 22.03 23.38
CA GLY A 17 29.66 21.41 23.77
C GLY A 17 29.76 19.89 23.64
N ALA A 18 29.83 19.20 24.78
CA ALA A 18 29.72 17.75 24.86
C ALA A 18 28.31 17.31 24.47
N THR A 19 28.16 16.61 23.34
CA THR A 19 26.93 15.94 22.96
C THR A 19 26.83 14.60 23.69
N VAL A 20 25.95 14.53 24.69
CA VAL A 20 25.51 13.28 25.30
C VAL A 20 24.58 12.59 24.29
N GLY A 21 25.06 11.51 23.68
CA GLY A 21 24.24 10.63 22.86
C GLY A 21 23.30 9.80 23.74
N LEU A 22 22.00 10.12 23.72
CA LEU A 22 20.97 9.21 24.17
C LEU A 22 20.56 8.31 22.99
N ALA A 23 21.18 7.14 22.92
CA ALA A 23 20.65 6.02 22.15
C ALA A 23 19.42 5.46 22.89
N ALA A 24 18.22 5.82 22.43
CA ALA A 24 16.99 5.18 22.89
C ALA A 24 16.87 3.80 22.22
N THR A 25 17.46 2.78 22.83
CA THR A 25 17.14 1.38 22.54
C THR A 25 15.76 1.08 23.12
N THR A 26 14.69 1.31 22.36
CA THR A 26 13.37 0.79 22.71
C THR A 26 13.37 -0.71 22.43
N GLY A 27 13.57 -1.49 23.49
CA GLY A 27 13.40 -2.94 23.46
C GLY A 27 11.97 -3.29 23.05
N TYR A 28 11.85 -4.02 21.95
CA TYR A 28 10.60 -4.63 21.49
C TYR A 28 10.20 -5.71 22.50
N ALA A 29 9.22 -5.41 23.37
CA ALA A 29 8.60 -6.43 24.19
C ALA A 29 7.68 -7.28 23.30
N ALA A 30 7.91 -8.59 23.25
CA ALA A 30 7.00 -9.51 22.59
C ALA A 30 5.57 -9.35 23.16
N PRO A 31 4.52 -9.42 22.33
CA PRO A 31 3.16 -9.26 22.81
C PRO A 31 2.81 -10.40 23.81
N PRO A 32 2.06 -10.10 24.89
CA PRO A 32 1.61 -11.12 25.82
C PRO A 32 0.67 -12.10 25.13
N THR A 33 0.89 -13.40 25.34
CA THR A 33 -0.05 -14.46 25.03
C THR A 33 -1.24 -14.38 25.99
N SER A 34 -2.27 -13.62 25.63
CA SER A 34 -3.54 -13.63 26.36
C SER A 34 -4.50 -14.64 25.73
N ALA A 35 -4.62 -15.77 26.42
CA ALA A 35 -5.74 -16.68 26.30
C ALA A 35 -7.03 -16.04 26.84
N ASP A 36 -8.14 -16.60 26.35
CA ASP A 36 -9.49 -16.51 26.87
C ASP A 36 -10.32 -15.25 26.53
N ARG A 37 -11.25 -15.43 25.58
CA ARG A 37 -12.59 -14.85 25.60
C ARG A 37 -13.51 -15.74 24.77
N SER A 38 -14.34 -16.50 25.46
CA SER A 38 -15.54 -17.16 24.95
C SER A 38 -16.49 -16.15 24.30
N GLY A 39 -16.67 -16.25 22.98
CA GLY A 39 -17.69 -15.53 22.22
C GLY A 39 -18.57 -16.51 21.44
N THR A 40 -19.87 -16.46 21.72
CA THR A 40 -20.95 -17.29 21.18
C THR A 40 -21.00 -17.28 19.63
N PRO A 41 -21.26 -18.43 18.96
CA PRO A 41 -21.29 -18.49 17.51
C PRO A 41 -22.57 -17.84 16.95
N VAL A 42 -22.40 -16.86 16.06
CA VAL A 42 -23.51 -16.30 15.26
C VAL A 42 -23.76 -17.25 14.09
N ALA A 43 -24.91 -17.90 14.12
CA ALA A 43 -25.37 -18.80 13.07
C ALA A 43 -25.81 -18.02 11.81
N GLY A 44 -25.42 -18.55 10.64
CA GLY A 44 -26.22 -18.47 9.42
C GLY A 44 -26.10 -17.20 8.56
N LEU A 45 -24.96 -16.99 7.88
CA LEU A 45 -24.97 -16.30 6.58
C LEU A 45 -24.98 -17.33 5.45
N ARG A 46 -26.12 -17.43 4.77
CA ARG A 46 -26.24 -18.13 3.49
C ARG A 46 -25.55 -17.29 2.41
N VAL A 47 -24.52 -17.84 1.80
CA VAL A 47 -23.94 -17.29 0.57
C VAL A 47 -24.90 -17.65 -0.58
N PRO A 48 -25.45 -16.69 -1.34
CA PRO A 48 -26.21 -17.01 -2.54
C PRO A 48 -25.26 -17.55 -3.62
N SER A 49 -25.50 -18.80 -4.00
CA SER A 49 -24.87 -19.47 -5.14
C SER A 49 -25.45 -18.93 -6.45
N SER A 50 -24.96 -17.80 -6.94
CA SER A 50 -25.13 -17.40 -8.35
C SER A 50 -24.19 -16.26 -8.74
N LEU A 51 -22.93 -16.60 -9.02
CA LEU A 51 -22.04 -15.78 -9.85
C LEU A 51 -21.71 -16.58 -11.11
N SER A 52 -22.73 -16.78 -11.95
CA SER A 52 -22.54 -17.15 -13.34
C SER A 52 -22.74 -15.91 -14.18
N ALA A 53 -21.75 -15.61 -15.02
CA ALA A 53 -21.73 -14.63 -16.10
C ALA A 53 -21.31 -13.17 -15.75
N VAL A 54 -20.01 -12.99 -15.52
CA VAL A 54 -19.25 -11.95 -16.23
C VAL A 54 -18.06 -12.64 -16.90
N ARG A 55 -18.28 -13.20 -18.09
CA ARG A 55 -17.20 -13.63 -18.98
C ARG A 55 -16.68 -12.38 -19.69
N GLY A 56 -15.66 -11.78 -19.09
CA GLY A 56 -14.97 -10.61 -19.63
C GLY A 56 -13.75 -10.22 -18.82
N ALA A 57 -13.06 -11.19 -18.21
CA ALA A 57 -11.75 -10.93 -17.63
C ALA A 57 -10.77 -10.73 -18.80
N ALA A 58 -10.54 -9.46 -19.16
CA ALA A 58 -9.30 -9.07 -19.79
C ALA A 58 -8.20 -9.64 -18.90
N ARG A 59 -7.53 -10.67 -19.40
CA ARG A 59 -6.44 -11.33 -18.70
C ARG A 59 -5.41 -10.25 -18.44
N PHE A 60 -5.07 -10.00 -17.18
CA PHE A 60 -3.70 -9.65 -16.88
C PHE A 60 -2.85 -10.67 -17.66
N ASP A 61 -2.12 -10.21 -18.69
CA ASP A 61 -1.01 -11.00 -19.19
C ASP A 61 -0.23 -11.43 -17.95
N ALA A 62 -0.20 -12.74 -17.73
CA ALA A 62 0.01 -13.31 -16.41
C ALA A 62 1.30 -12.74 -15.81
N VAL A 63 1.16 -11.77 -14.89
CA VAL A 63 2.28 -11.33 -14.07
C VAL A 63 2.75 -12.60 -13.38
N ALA A 64 3.98 -12.99 -13.68
CA ALA A 64 4.55 -14.19 -13.09
C ALA A 64 4.44 -14.03 -11.56
N PRO A 65 3.92 -15.03 -10.85
CA PRO A 65 3.74 -14.91 -9.41
C PRO A 65 5.09 -14.62 -8.75
N GLU A 66 5.14 -13.68 -7.80
CA GLU A 66 6.37 -13.36 -7.06
C GLU A 66 6.91 -14.61 -6.34
N ALA A 67 6.00 -15.47 -5.86
CA ALA A 67 6.36 -16.74 -5.25
C ALA A 67 5.30 -17.81 -5.49
N THR A 68 5.62 -19.06 -5.13
CA THR A 68 4.62 -20.12 -5.09
C THR A 68 3.50 -19.78 -4.08
N PRO A 69 2.25 -20.21 -4.33
CA PRO A 69 1.17 -20.08 -3.37
C PRO A 69 1.51 -20.65 -2.00
N LEU A 70 0.80 -20.18 -0.98
CA LEU A 70 0.86 -20.78 0.34
C LEU A 70 0.28 -22.21 0.27
N PRO A 71 0.95 -23.22 0.87
CA PRO A 71 0.39 -24.55 1.04
C PRO A 71 -0.98 -24.50 1.73
N VAL A 72 -1.83 -25.48 1.43
CA VAL A 72 -3.15 -25.61 2.08
C VAL A 72 -2.99 -25.63 3.60
N GLY A 73 -3.73 -24.76 4.28
CA GLY A 73 -3.67 -24.61 5.75
C GLY A 73 -2.59 -23.66 6.26
N GLN A 74 -1.58 -23.30 5.45
CA GLN A 74 -0.57 -22.33 5.85
C GLN A 74 -1.12 -20.90 5.76
N LYS A 75 -1.17 -20.20 6.90
CA LYS A 75 -1.72 -18.84 6.99
C LYS A 75 -0.74 -17.76 6.52
N THR A 76 0.56 -18.00 6.72
CA THR A 76 1.63 -17.08 6.32
C THR A 76 2.96 -17.79 6.14
N ARG A 77 3.86 -17.21 5.35
CA ARG A 77 5.26 -17.60 5.13
C ARG A 77 6.15 -16.38 5.30
N THR A 78 7.24 -16.53 6.04
CA THR A 78 8.26 -15.49 6.23
C THR A 78 9.34 -15.57 5.16
N TRP A 79 9.83 -14.41 4.76
CA TRP A 79 10.85 -14.19 3.75
C TRP A 79 11.91 -13.25 4.30
N THR A 80 13.18 -13.58 4.06
CA THR A 80 14.26 -12.61 4.17
C THR A 80 14.17 -11.63 3.00
N ILE A 81 14.72 -10.43 3.18
CA ILE A 81 14.78 -9.41 2.13
C ILE A 81 15.49 -9.94 0.88
N ALA A 82 16.62 -10.65 1.05
CA ALA A 82 17.35 -11.24 -0.07
C ALA A 82 16.51 -12.26 -0.85
N ARG A 83 15.74 -13.11 -0.15
CA ARG A 83 14.86 -14.10 -0.78
C ARG A 83 13.71 -13.42 -1.53
N TYR A 84 13.12 -12.39 -0.93
CA TYR A 84 12.07 -11.59 -1.57
C TYR A 84 12.59 -10.89 -2.83
N ALA A 85 13.75 -10.23 -2.75
CA ALA A 85 14.35 -9.53 -3.89
C ALA A 85 14.69 -10.49 -5.05
N ALA A 86 15.07 -11.73 -4.77
CA ALA A 86 15.29 -12.76 -5.79
C ALA A 86 13.99 -13.23 -6.46
N ALA A 87 12.92 -13.41 -5.67
CA ALA A 87 11.57 -13.70 -6.15
C ALA A 87 11.04 -12.57 -7.03
N TRP A 88 11.11 -11.33 -6.53
CA TRP A 88 10.73 -10.12 -7.24
C TRP A 88 11.49 -9.96 -8.55
N ARG A 89 12.80 -10.25 -8.57
CA ARG A 89 13.62 -10.23 -9.80
C ARG A 89 13.09 -11.20 -10.85
N THR A 90 12.72 -12.41 -10.41
CA THR A 90 12.16 -13.43 -11.31
C THR A 90 10.84 -12.96 -11.91
N ALA A 91 9.96 -12.38 -11.09
CA ALA A 91 8.66 -11.89 -11.54
C ALA A 91 8.74 -10.68 -12.48
N ASN A 92 9.68 -9.76 -12.22
CA ASN A 92 9.82 -8.50 -12.98
C ASN A 92 10.86 -8.55 -14.10
N GLY A 93 11.59 -9.67 -14.24
CA GLY A 93 12.60 -9.85 -15.28
C GLY A 93 13.86 -8.97 -15.14
N ARG A 94 14.04 -8.28 -14.01
CA ARG A 94 15.19 -7.41 -13.74
C ARG A 94 15.56 -7.37 -12.27
N ALA A 95 16.80 -7.01 -11.95
CA ALA A 95 17.17 -6.73 -10.57
C ALA A 95 16.50 -5.45 -10.07
N MET A 96 16.21 -5.40 -8.76
CA MET A 96 15.90 -4.13 -8.11
C MET A 96 17.09 -3.17 -8.28
N THR A 97 16.78 -1.90 -8.50
CA THR A 97 17.73 -0.78 -8.43
C THR A 97 18.07 -0.46 -6.97
N ASP A 98 19.10 0.35 -6.72
CA ASP A 98 19.41 0.84 -5.37
C ASP A 98 18.22 1.60 -4.77
N ARG A 99 17.59 2.47 -5.56
CA ARG A 99 16.41 3.23 -5.12
C ARG A 99 15.23 2.33 -4.73
N GLU A 100 15.05 1.21 -5.40
CA GLU A 100 14.01 0.22 -5.04
C GLU A 100 14.38 -0.56 -3.78
N ARG A 101 15.66 -0.89 -3.58
CA ARG A 101 16.12 -1.46 -2.31
C ARG A 101 15.92 -0.50 -1.15
N ASP A 102 16.26 0.77 -1.33
CA ASP A 102 16.03 1.83 -0.33
C ASP A 102 14.54 1.99 -0.03
N ALA A 103 13.68 1.89 -1.05
CA ALA A 103 12.24 1.91 -0.85
C ALA A 103 11.76 0.67 -0.07
N LEU A 104 12.22 -0.53 -0.45
CA LEU A 104 11.87 -1.78 0.22
C LEU A 104 12.28 -1.78 1.70
N ALA A 105 13.45 -1.23 2.03
CA ALA A 105 13.97 -1.15 3.40
C ALA A 105 13.08 -0.34 4.37
N ARG A 106 12.06 0.36 3.87
CA ARG A 106 11.07 1.11 4.67
C ARG A 106 10.01 0.21 5.32
N GLY A 107 10.08 -1.11 5.15
CA GLY A 107 9.14 -2.06 5.74
C GLY A 107 7.90 -2.31 4.90
N CYS A 108 6.74 -2.43 5.53
CA CYS A 108 5.47 -2.81 4.86
C CYS A 108 5.11 -1.87 3.70
N ILE A 109 5.29 -0.55 3.89
CA ILE A 109 5.07 0.45 2.83
C ILE A 109 6.02 0.25 1.65
N GLY A 110 7.26 -0.18 1.93
CA GLY A 110 8.29 -0.42 0.93
C GLY A 110 7.92 -1.53 -0.05
N VAL A 111 7.37 -2.64 0.46
CA VAL A 111 6.86 -3.76 -0.36
C VAL A 111 5.80 -3.27 -1.36
N THR A 112 4.85 -2.46 -0.90
CA THR A 112 3.83 -1.89 -1.80
C THR A 112 4.44 -0.88 -2.79
N THR A 113 5.34 -0.01 -2.33
CA THR A 113 5.99 1.00 -3.17
C THR A 113 6.78 0.39 -4.32
N VAL A 114 7.58 -0.67 -4.07
CA VAL A 114 8.38 -1.30 -5.15
C VAL A 114 7.50 -1.97 -6.19
N ASN A 115 6.38 -2.59 -5.78
CA ASN A 115 5.47 -3.27 -6.71
C ASN A 115 4.57 -2.33 -7.51
N ILE A 116 4.37 -1.09 -7.05
CA ILE A 116 3.68 -0.06 -7.85
C ILE A 116 4.58 0.43 -9.02
N GLU A 117 5.90 0.25 -8.95
CA GLU A 117 6.86 0.67 -9.98
C GLU A 117 6.77 2.15 -10.42
N ARG A 118 6.38 3.04 -9.50
CA ARG A 118 6.27 4.50 -9.73
C ARG A 118 7.35 5.31 -9.01
N GLY A 119 8.48 4.65 -8.73
CA GLY A 119 9.55 5.20 -7.91
C GLY A 119 9.20 5.19 -6.42
N ASN A 120 9.99 5.91 -5.62
CA ASN A 120 9.87 5.93 -4.16
C ASN A 120 8.76 6.90 -3.71
N ILE A 121 7.50 6.56 -3.99
CA ILE A 121 6.31 7.31 -3.55
C ILE A 121 5.57 6.55 -2.45
N ASN A 122 4.85 7.27 -1.60
CA ASN A 122 3.88 6.62 -0.72
C ASN A 122 2.71 6.08 -1.56
N PRO A 123 2.18 4.88 -1.27
CA PRO A 123 1.05 4.33 -2.01
C PRO A 123 -0.15 5.28 -1.99
N PRO A 124 -0.68 5.70 -3.15
CA PRO A 124 -1.80 6.64 -3.24
C PRO A 124 -3.09 6.06 -2.63
N LEU A 125 -3.85 6.90 -1.93
CA LEU A 125 -5.06 6.49 -1.20
C LEU A 125 -6.36 7.06 -1.79
N GLY A 126 -6.30 7.70 -2.97
CA GLY A 126 -7.43 8.40 -3.59
C GLY A 126 -8.63 7.50 -3.95
N LEU A 127 -8.38 6.21 -4.16
CA LEU A 127 -9.40 5.19 -4.43
C LEU A 127 -9.35 4.09 -3.37
N SER A 128 -9.80 4.43 -2.16
CA SER A 128 -9.84 3.51 -1.02
C SER A 128 -11.27 3.02 -0.74
N PHE A 129 -11.41 1.74 -0.40
CA PHE A 129 -12.71 1.10 -0.19
C PHE A 129 -12.74 0.30 1.11
N GLY A 130 -13.94 0.18 1.70
CA GLY A 130 -14.14 -0.54 2.96
C GLY A 130 -14.06 -2.07 2.84
N THR A 131 -14.21 -2.63 1.63
CA THR A 131 -14.19 -4.08 1.40
C THR A 131 -13.27 -4.46 0.25
N PHE A 132 -12.74 -5.67 0.31
CA PHE A 132 -11.84 -6.19 -0.72
C PHE A 132 -12.60 -6.41 -2.03
N GLU A 133 -13.82 -6.92 -1.95
CA GLU A 133 -14.71 -7.18 -3.09
C GLU A 133 -14.98 -5.90 -3.89
N LYS A 134 -15.24 -4.78 -3.20
CA LYS A 134 -15.45 -3.47 -3.86
C LYS A 134 -14.16 -3.01 -4.57
N ALA A 135 -13.01 -3.10 -3.90
CA ALA A 135 -11.74 -2.72 -4.51
C ALA A 135 -11.40 -3.57 -5.74
N THR A 136 -11.67 -4.89 -5.70
CA THR A 136 -11.48 -5.75 -6.88
C THR A 136 -12.43 -5.43 -8.02
N ALA A 137 -13.69 -5.10 -7.73
CA ALA A 137 -14.64 -4.69 -8.77
C ALA A 137 -14.22 -3.37 -9.45
N VAL A 138 -13.70 -2.41 -8.66
CA VAL A 138 -13.18 -1.14 -9.19
C VAL A 138 -11.90 -1.35 -10.00
N ARG A 139 -10.99 -2.21 -9.54
CA ARG A 139 -9.81 -2.62 -10.31
C ARG A 139 -10.23 -3.18 -11.67
N ASP A 140 -11.15 -4.13 -11.70
CA ASP A 140 -11.57 -4.81 -12.93
C ASP A 140 -12.24 -3.84 -13.92
N ALA A 141 -13.07 -2.91 -13.42
CA ALA A 141 -13.65 -1.85 -14.24
C ALA A 141 -12.58 -0.90 -14.80
N LEU A 142 -11.59 -0.52 -13.98
CA LEU A 142 -10.46 0.31 -14.43
C LEU A 142 -9.63 -0.39 -15.50
N ASP A 143 -9.30 -1.67 -15.33
CA ASP A 143 -8.56 -2.43 -16.33
C ASP A 143 -9.32 -2.52 -17.67
N ALA A 144 -10.64 -2.71 -17.62
CA ALA A 144 -11.49 -2.71 -18.81
C ALA A 144 -11.47 -1.34 -19.52
N VAL A 145 -11.53 -0.24 -18.76
CA VAL A 145 -11.41 1.12 -19.30
C VAL A 145 -10.03 1.38 -19.90
N LEU A 146 -8.95 1.00 -19.19
CA LEU A 146 -7.57 1.19 -19.65
C LEU A 146 -7.29 0.42 -20.95
N ALA A 147 -7.80 -0.81 -21.08
CA ALA A 147 -7.60 -1.63 -22.26
C ALA A 147 -8.22 -1.03 -23.54
N GLY A 148 -9.25 -0.21 -23.40
CA GLY A 148 -9.94 0.44 -24.52
C GLY A 148 -9.52 1.90 -24.77
N ALA A 149 -8.77 2.52 -23.87
CA ALA A 149 -8.55 3.97 -23.88
C ALA A 149 -7.48 4.41 -24.90
N ALA A 150 -7.87 5.21 -25.88
CA ALA A 150 -6.97 5.90 -26.80
C ALA A 150 -6.46 7.24 -26.20
N GLY A 151 -5.73 7.16 -25.09
CA GLY A 151 -5.18 8.33 -24.38
C GLY A 151 -6.06 8.84 -23.24
N ARG A 152 -5.58 9.89 -22.55
CA ARG A 152 -6.19 10.37 -21.29
C ARG A 152 -7.60 10.95 -21.45
N THR A 153 -7.89 11.64 -22.56
CA THR A 153 -9.23 12.18 -22.82
C THR A 153 -10.25 11.07 -23.02
N ASP A 154 -9.92 10.04 -23.81
CA ASP A 154 -10.78 8.87 -24.00
C ASP A 154 -10.94 8.07 -22.70
N TYR A 155 -9.85 7.90 -21.93
CA TYR A 155 -9.90 7.32 -20.59
C TYR A 155 -10.92 8.04 -19.69
N ALA A 156 -10.87 9.37 -19.58
CA ALA A 156 -11.80 10.15 -18.77
C ALA A 156 -13.25 10.01 -19.25
N ALA A 157 -13.47 10.01 -20.58
CA ALA A 157 -14.80 9.82 -21.15
C ALA A 157 -15.37 8.44 -20.80
N ARG A 158 -14.54 7.39 -20.88
CA ARG A 158 -14.91 6.01 -20.53
C ARG A 158 -15.19 5.84 -19.03
N VAL A 159 -14.38 6.47 -18.17
CA VAL A 159 -14.66 6.53 -16.72
C VAL A 159 -16.04 7.17 -16.46
N GLY A 160 -16.34 8.29 -17.12
CA GLY A 160 -17.64 8.95 -16.99
C GLY A 160 -18.84 8.15 -17.52
N ALA A 161 -18.60 7.22 -18.46
CA ALA A 161 -19.63 6.34 -19.01
C ALA A 161 -19.79 5.02 -18.23
N ASP A 162 -18.80 4.62 -17.44
CA ASP A 162 -18.85 3.38 -16.67
C ASP A 162 -19.77 3.53 -15.44
N PRO A 163 -20.77 2.64 -15.25
CA PRO A 163 -21.77 2.79 -14.19
C PRO A 163 -21.22 2.64 -12.77
N LEU A 164 -20.07 1.97 -12.61
CA LEU A 164 -19.40 1.84 -11.32
C LEU A 164 -18.47 3.05 -11.09
N LEU A 165 -17.59 3.33 -12.04
CA LEU A 165 -16.52 4.33 -11.88
C LEU A 165 -17.04 5.76 -11.89
N SER A 166 -18.06 6.08 -12.67
CA SER A 166 -18.67 7.42 -12.73
C SER A 166 -19.27 7.89 -11.39
N THR A 167 -19.51 6.95 -10.47
CA THR A 167 -20.04 7.28 -9.14
C THR A 167 -18.96 7.62 -8.12
N LEU A 168 -17.69 7.36 -8.42
CA LEU A 168 -16.59 7.42 -7.45
C LEU A 168 -15.80 8.72 -7.56
N ASP A 169 -15.25 9.17 -6.43
CA ASP A 169 -14.39 10.35 -6.39
C ASP A 169 -12.95 9.99 -6.82
N ASN A 170 -12.23 10.95 -7.39
CA ASN A 170 -10.80 10.89 -7.72
C ASN A 170 -10.38 9.85 -8.79
N VAL A 171 -11.30 9.25 -9.55
CA VAL A 171 -10.93 8.18 -10.50
C VAL A 171 -10.00 8.71 -11.59
N THR A 172 -10.35 9.84 -12.20
CA THR A 172 -9.56 10.46 -13.29
C THR A 172 -8.25 11.05 -12.81
N GLU A 173 -8.24 11.64 -11.62
CA GLU A 173 -7.09 12.26 -10.98
C GLU A 173 -6.07 11.23 -10.50
N SER A 174 -6.52 10.00 -10.23
CA SER A 174 -5.67 8.91 -9.78
C SER A 174 -4.79 8.33 -10.89
N LEU A 175 -5.16 8.50 -12.17
CA LEU A 175 -4.33 8.06 -13.27
C LEU A 175 -3.01 8.86 -13.29
N PRO A 176 -1.84 8.21 -13.29
CA PRO A 176 -0.56 8.92 -13.34
C PRO A 176 -0.35 9.61 -14.69
N ALA A 177 0.57 10.57 -14.76
CA ALA A 177 0.95 11.19 -16.02
C ALA A 177 1.51 10.16 -17.01
N GLY A 178 1.30 10.38 -18.31
CA GLY A 178 1.65 9.44 -19.38
C GLY A 178 0.43 8.78 -20.01
N ASP A 179 0.69 7.85 -20.93
CA ASP A 179 -0.34 7.15 -21.69
C ASP A 179 -1.02 6.06 -20.84
N PRO A 180 -2.37 5.89 -20.94
CA PRO A 180 -3.09 4.85 -20.20
C PRO A 180 -2.56 3.42 -20.41
N ASP A 181 -2.02 3.14 -21.60
CA ASP A 181 -1.51 1.81 -21.95
C ASP A 181 -0.30 1.37 -21.11
N GLN A 182 0.39 2.30 -20.45
CA GLN A 182 1.53 2.06 -19.57
C GLN A 182 1.14 1.55 -18.18
N TRP A 183 -0.15 1.60 -17.84
CA TRP A 183 -0.65 1.38 -16.49
C TRP A 183 -1.54 0.15 -16.39
N ALA A 184 -1.52 -0.50 -15.24
CA ALA A 184 -2.47 -1.53 -14.83
C ALA A 184 -3.07 -1.17 -13.46
N ALA A 185 -4.36 -1.44 -13.26
CA ALA A 185 -4.99 -1.24 -11.97
C ALA A 185 -4.60 -2.38 -11.02
N VAL A 186 -4.18 -2.03 -9.81
CA VAL A 186 -3.71 -2.99 -8.79
C VAL A 186 -4.34 -2.68 -7.45
N VAL A 187 -4.39 -3.68 -6.57
CA VAL A 187 -4.96 -3.55 -5.22
C VAL A 187 -3.86 -3.69 -4.18
N PHE A 188 -3.91 -2.85 -3.16
CA PHE A 188 -3.22 -3.08 -1.90
C PHE A 188 -4.19 -2.78 -0.75
N SER A 189 -3.82 -3.12 0.47
CA SER A 189 -4.61 -2.82 1.66
C SER A 189 -3.76 -2.06 2.64
N LYS A 190 -4.39 -1.13 3.36
CA LYS A 190 -3.76 -0.36 4.42
C LYS A 190 -4.55 -0.55 5.71
N ARG A 191 -3.85 -0.91 6.78
CA ARG A 191 -4.37 -0.95 8.15
C ARG A 191 -3.81 0.23 8.92
N PHE A 192 -4.63 0.90 9.71
CA PHE A 192 -4.24 2.13 10.39
C PHE A 192 -5.15 2.44 11.57
N HIS A 193 -4.77 3.46 12.35
CA HIS A 193 -5.56 3.98 13.45
C HIS A 193 -6.51 5.10 12.99
N SER A 194 -7.78 5.08 13.37
CA SER A 194 -8.74 6.13 13.03
C SER A 194 -8.45 7.49 13.71
N GLY A 195 -7.76 7.53 14.85
CA GLY A 195 -7.43 8.76 15.59
C GLY A 195 -6.35 9.61 14.91
N GLN A 196 -6.69 10.24 13.78
CA GLN A 196 -5.74 11.02 12.96
C GLN A 196 -5.67 12.50 13.34
N ASP A 197 -6.60 12.99 14.16
CA ASP A 197 -6.59 14.33 14.74
C ASP A 197 -6.79 14.25 16.26
N SER A 198 -5.96 14.97 17.01
CA SER A 198 -6.02 15.07 18.46
C SER A 198 -7.18 15.93 18.96
N THR A 199 -7.81 16.74 18.10
CA THR A 199 -8.97 17.54 18.47
C THR A 199 -10.30 16.81 18.31
N TRP A 200 -10.30 15.63 17.67
CA TRP A 200 -11.52 14.85 17.50
C TRP A 200 -11.99 14.26 18.82
N THR A 201 -13.31 14.30 19.02
CA THR A 201 -13.99 13.52 20.05
C THR A 201 -13.92 12.02 19.72
N ALA A 202 -14.13 11.17 20.72
CA ALA A 202 -14.18 9.72 20.52
C ALA A 202 -15.23 9.29 19.46
N ALA A 203 -16.37 10.00 19.38
CA ALA A 203 -17.41 9.74 18.39
C ALA A 203 -17.00 10.14 16.97
N GLU A 204 -16.22 11.23 16.81
CA GLU A 204 -15.65 11.61 15.52
C GLU A 204 -14.58 10.61 15.09
N THR A 205 -13.68 10.20 15.98
CA THR A 205 -12.71 9.13 15.73
C THR A 205 -13.40 7.82 15.31
N ASP A 206 -14.46 7.41 16.01
CA ASP A 206 -15.22 6.20 15.66
C ASP A 206 -15.93 6.30 14.30
N ARG A 207 -16.33 7.49 13.86
CA ARG A 207 -16.94 7.69 12.54
C ARG A 207 -15.92 7.91 11.42
N ALA A 208 -14.72 8.35 11.76
CA ALA A 208 -13.68 8.64 10.79
C ALA A 208 -13.35 7.40 9.94
N PHE A 209 -13.16 7.63 8.64
CA PHE A 209 -12.80 6.61 7.65
C PHE A 209 -13.78 5.44 7.54
N ARG A 210 -15.06 5.66 7.86
CA ARG A 210 -16.12 4.71 7.50
C ARG A 210 -16.43 4.82 6.01
N PRO A 211 -16.71 3.71 5.31
CA PRO A 211 -17.13 3.76 3.92
C PRO A 211 -18.47 4.48 3.79
N ASP A 212 -18.63 5.24 2.70
CA ASP A 212 -19.88 5.85 2.31
C ASP A 212 -20.85 4.83 1.67
N ALA A 213 -22.00 5.30 1.18
CA ALA A 213 -22.99 4.46 0.52
C ALA A 213 -22.48 3.77 -0.77
N ARG A 214 -21.42 4.30 -1.39
CA ARG A 214 -20.76 3.72 -2.57
C ARG A 214 -19.71 2.69 -2.18
N GLY A 215 -19.37 2.60 -0.90
CA GLY A 215 -18.30 1.77 -0.35
C GLY A 215 -16.92 2.44 -0.37
N GLN A 216 -16.83 3.70 -0.79
CA GLN A 216 -15.59 4.47 -0.87
C GLN A 216 -15.29 5.09 0.50
N VAL A 217 -14.01 5.13 0.86
CA VAL A 217 -13.52 5.71 2.11
C VAL A 217 -12.71 6.96 1.77
N ASP A 218 -13.15 8.11 2.29
CA ASP A 218 -12.37 9.34 2.18
C ASP A 218 -11.13 9.27 3.09
N MET A 219 -9.96 9.33 2.47
CA MET A 219 -8.66 9.28 3.13
C MET A 219 -7.99 10.67 3.24
N SER A 220 -8.69 11.76 2.92
CA SER A 220 -8.16 13.14 2.92
C SER A 220 -7.66 13.59 4.30
N ALA A 221 -8.31 13.15 5.37
CA ALA A 221 -7.95 13.46 6.76
C ALA A 221 -6.91 12.49 7.36
N TYR A 222 -6.30 11.60 6.56
CA TYR A 222 -5.29 10.67 7.05
C TYR A 222 -3.90 11.34 7.13
N HIS A 223 -3.27 11.29 8.29
CA HIS A 223 -2.03 12.01 8.59
C HIS A 223 -0.91 11.12 9.13
N TYR A 224 -0.98 9.81 8.86
CA TYR A 224 0.04 8.84 9.30
C TYR A 224 0.27 8.80 10.82
N ARG A 225 -0.70 9.24 11.63
CA ARG A 225 -0.59 9.20 13.09
C ARG A 225 -0.77 7.79 13.60
N ALA A 226 0.11 7.37 14.49
CA ALA A 226 -0.03 6.12 15.23
C ALA A 226 -1.03 6.26 16.37
N LYS A 227 -1.62 5.12 16.76
CA LYS A 227 -2.17 5.00 18.10
C LYS A 227 -1.02 5.11 19.11
N PRO A 228 -1.14 5.87 20.22
CA PRO A 228 -0.06 6.02 21.19
C PRO A 228 0.46 4.66 21.70
N GLY A 229 1.76 4.41 21.52
CA GLY A 229 2.43 3.17 21.92
C GLY A 229 2.42 2.03 20.88
N TYR A 230 1.90 2.27 19.68
CA TYR A 230 1.74 1.27 18.61
C TYR A 230 2.38 1.74 17.30
N VAL A 231 2.44 0.86 16.28
CA VAL A 231 2.89 1.27 14.94
C VAL A 231 1.79 2.06 14.21
N ASN A 232 2.18 2.92 13.26
CA ASN A 232 1.26 3.83 12.59
C ASN A 232 0.41 3.20 11.48
N PHE A 233 0.93 2.19 10.78
CA PHE A 233 0.21 1.51 9.72
C PHE A 233 0.83 0.15 9.38
N ASP A 234 0.06 -0.64 8.63
CA ASP A 234 0.53 -1.82 7.92
C ASP A 234 0.02 -1.76 6.46
N TYR A 235 0.86 -2.16 5.50
CA TYR A 235 0.54 -2.18 4.08
C TYR A 235 0.72 -3.60 3.54
N GLY A 236 -0.32 -4.09 2.88
CA GLY A 236 -0.34 -5.40 2.22
C GLY A 236 -0.56 -5.24 0.72
N TRP A 237 0.42 -5.63 -0.08
CA TRP A 237 0.30 -5.73 -1.53
C TRP A 237 -0.47 -7.01 -1.92
N TYR A 238 -1.52 -6.89 -2.73
CA TYR A 238 -2.29 -8.05 -3.16
C TYR A 238 -1.62 -8.71 -4.38
N ASP A 239 -1.24 -9.97 -4.24
CA ASP A 239 -0.77 -10.82 -5.34
C ASP A 239 -1.94 -11.67 -5.87
N PRO A 240 -2.55 -11.29 -7.02
CA PRO A 240 -3.69 -12.00 -7.58
C PRO A 240 -3.33 -13.40 -8.11
N ALA A 241 -2.06 -13.66 -8.42
CA ALA A 241 -1.63 -14.96 -8.94
C ALA A 241 -1.64 -16.04 -7.85
N THR A 242 -1.45 -15.64 -6.60
CA THR A 242 -1.44 -16.57 -5.45
C THR A 242 -2.56 -16.32 -4.45
N GLY A 243 -3.35 -15.24 -4.60
CA GLY A 243 -4.35 -14.82 -3.62
C GLY A 243 -3.75 -14.40 -2.28
N SER A 244 -2.47 -14.03 -2.26
CA SER A 244 -1.72 -13.68 -1.04
C SER A 244 -1.56 -12.17 -0.87
N TRP A 245 -1.19 -11.77 0.34
CA TRP A 245 -0.90 -10.41 0.75
C TRP A 245 0.54 -10.30 1.22
N TRP A 246 1.32 -9.47 0.55
CA TRP A 246 2.72 -9.22 0.87
C TRP A 246 2.87 -7.98 1.76
N HIS A 247 3.41 -8.15 2.95
CA HIS A 247 3.64 -7.07 3.93
C HIS A 247 4.94 -7.33 4.70
N ALA A 248 5.28 -6.50 5.68
CA ALA A 248 6.48 -6.68 6.49
C ALA A 248 6.27 -6.18 7.92
N ASN A 249 7.10 -6.64 8.85
CA ASN A 249 7.01 -6.26 10.26
C ASN A 249 7.35 -4.77 10.52
N HIS A 250 8.50 -4.29 10.03
CA HIS A 250 9.01 -2.93 10.22
C HIS A 250 10.10 -2.60 9.18
N ALA A 251 10.63 -1.38 9.24
CA ALA A 251 11.78 -0.95 8.43
C ALA A 251 13.08 -1.63 8.87
N GLU A 252 14.11 -1.64 8.02
CA GLU A 252 15.43 -2.15 8.39
C GLU A 252 16.08 -1.35 9.54
N PRO A 253 16.96 -1.99 10.34
CA PRO A 253 17.40 -3.39 10.28
C PRO A 253 16.41 -4.39 10.92
N GLY A 254 16.55 -5.68 10.60
CA GLY A 254 15.73 -6.77 11.17
C GLY A 254 14.36 -6.95 10.51
N MET A 255 14.17 -6.36 9.33
CA MET A 255 12.94 -6.48 8.56
C MET A 255 12.75 -7.91 8.03
N GLU A 256 11.54 -8.42 8.22
CA GLU A 256 11.02 -9.66 7.67
C GLU A 256 9.81 -9.36 6.78
N ILE A 257 9.76 -10.03 5.64
CA ILE A 257 8.65 -9.91 4.69
C ILE A 257 7.73 -11.11 4.86
N TYR A 258 6.43 -10.89 4.82
CA TYR A 258 5.41 -11.91 5.00
C TYR A 258 4.56 -12.03 3.75
N GLN A 259 4.41 -13.26 3.27
CA GLN A 259 3.34 -13.65 2.35
C GLN A 259 2.22 -14.22 3.22
N SER A 260 1.03 -13.62 3.23
CA SER A 260 -0.08 -14.00 4.10
C SER A 260 -1.39 -14.24 3.36
N THR A 261 -2.24 -15.13 3.88
CA THR A 261 -3.66 -15.14 3.53
C THR A 261 -4.34 -13.83 3.96
N LEU A 262 -5.42 -13.43 3.28
CA LEU A 262 -6.20 -12.25 3.69
C LEU A 262 -6.65 -12.33 5.16
N LYS A 263 -7.15 -13.51 5.58
CA LYS A 263 -7.58 -13.75 6.97
C LYS A 263 -6.47 -13.49 7.99
N TYR A 264 -5.23 -13.87 7.67
CA TYR A 264 -4.10 -13.63 8.58
C TYR A 264 -3.68 -12.16 8.57
N TYR A 265 -3.60 -11.54 7.40
CA TYR A 265 -3.27 -10.12 7.27
C TYR A 265 -4.31 -9.23 7.99
N SER A 266 -5.60 -9.52 7.85
CA SER A 266 -6.71 -8.77 8.45
C SER A 266 -7.06 -9.21 9.89
N ARG A 267 -6.21 -10.00 10.56
CA ARG A 267 -6.47 -10.44 11.94
C ARG A 267 -6.54 -9.23 12.90
N PRO A 268 -7.34 -9.26 13.96
CA PRO A 268 -7.37 -8.18 14.95
C PRO A 268 -5.97 -7.91 15.51
N LEU A 269 -5.57 -6.64 15.54
CA LEU A 269 -4.37 -6.13 16.20
C LEU A 269 -4.76 -4.87 16.99
N LEU A 270 -4.02 -4.55 18.05
CA LEU A 270 -4.33 -3.42 18.92
C LEU A 270 -4.01 -2.07 18.28
N ASP A 271 -3.09 -2.06 17.31
CA ASP A 271 -2.57 -0.91 16.59
C ASP A 271 -3.62 -0.28 15.67
N PHE A 272 -4.47 -1.12 15.07
CA PHE A 272 -5.30 -0.75 13.93
C PHE A 272 -6.76 -1.07 14.18
N ASP A 273 -7.61 -0.05 14.06
CA ASP A 273 -9.06 -0.16 14.12
C ASP A 273 -9.72 0.18 12.77
N ARG A 274 -8.92 0.46 11.74
CA ARG A 274 -9.37 0.63 10.35
C ARG A 274 -8.54 -0.21 9.40
N GLN A 275 -9.19 -0.67 8.34
CA GLN A 275 -8.56 -1.31 7.20
C GLN A 275 -9.29 -0.87 5.94
N VAL A 276 -8.52 -0.42 4.95
CA VAL A 276 -9.03 -0.10 3.61
C VAL A 276 -8.35 -0.99 2.58
N TYR A 277 -9.01 -1.15 1.44
CA TYR A 277 -8.50 -1.77 0.24
C TYR A 277 -8.45 -0.70 -0.83
N SER A 278 -7.25 -0.34 -1.26
CA SER A 278 -7.01 0.77 -2.17
C SER A 278 -6.65 0.26 -3.55
N VAL A 279 -7.24 0.89 -4.56
CA VAL A 279 -6.88 0.69 -5.97
C VAL A 279 -5.92 1.80 -6.39
N THR A 280 -4.87 1.44 -7.10
CA THR A 280 -3.92 2.39 -7.69
C THR A 280 -3.46 1.86 -9.04
N PHE A 281 -2.69 2.67 -9.76
CA PHE A 281 -2.06 2.28 -11.02
C PHE A 281 -0.60 1.92 -10.76
N ALA A 282 -0.23 0.70 -11.15
CA ALA A 282 1.16 0.25 -11.24
C ALA A 282 1.64 0.33 -12.69
N ARG A 283 2.93 0.54 -12.88
CA ARG A 283 3.52 0.54 -14.22
C ARG A 283 3.53 -0.90 -14.76
N LYS A 284 3.14 -1.08 -16.02
CA LYS A 284 3.35 -2.37 -16.70
C LYS A 284 4.84 -2.59 -16.93
N ALA A 285 5.28 -3.83 -16.79
CA ALA A 285 6.62 -4.22 -17.19
C ALA A 285 6.87 -3.80 -18.65
N ALA A 286 8.03 -3.20 -18.91
CA ALA A 286 8.39 -2.82 -20.27
C ALA A 286 8.48 -4.08 -21.15
N PRO A 287 8.02 -4.01 -22.43
CA PRO A 287 8.23 -5.11 -23.36
C PRO A 287 9.73 -5.44 -23.49
N ALA A 288 10.09 -6.72 -23.47
CA ALA A 288 11.47 -7.19 -23.43
C ALA A 288 12.38 -6.59 -24.52
N TRP A 289 11.84 -6.22 -25.69
CA TRP A 289 12.60 -5.65 -26.81
C TRP A 289 13.12 -4.22 -26.55
N ARG A 290 12.51 -3.45 -25.64
CA ARG A 290 12.95 -2.09 -25.29
C ARG A 290 14.17 -2.06 -24.36
N SER A 291 14.61 -3.21 -23.85
CA SER A 291 15.74 -3.32 -22.91
C SER A 291 17.11 -3.32 -23.59
N SER A 292 17.17 -3.16 -24.92
CA SER A 292 18.39 -3.36 -25.73
C SER A 292 19.19 -2.10 -26.06
N THR A 293 18.90 -0.97 -25.40
CA THR A 293 19.70 0.25 -25.54
C THR A 293 20.17 0.76 -24.19
N ASN A 294 21.31 0.22 -23.74
CA ASN A 294 22.26 0.87 -22.85
C ASN A 294 23.66 0.39 -23.22
#